data_AF-A0A7W9EEV9-F1
#
_entry.id   AF-A0A7W9EEV9-F1
#
_cell.length_a   1.000
_cell.length_b   1.000
_cell.length_c   1.000
_cell.angle_alpha   90.00
_cell.angle_beta   90.00
_cell.angle_gamma   90.00
#
_symmetry.space_group_name_H-M   'P 1'
#
loop_
_entity.id
_entity.type
_entity.pdbx_description
1 polymer ?
#
loop_
_entity_poly.entity_id
_entity_poly.type
_entity_poly.pdbx_seq_one_letter_code
_entity_poly.pdbx_strand_id
1 'polypeptide(L)'
;MDRSRTGDDVVLRAIPNRKIIMPEKASSRVPDTPSIHVLDTDYDAIAALAIQAEQAQPEVAALLLAELARAEVHSHADLPPHTVAMHSMVEFFDKGRGAHRTVELVYPQEADIEAGKISILTLVGAALIGMAAGTSIMWPDREGRSRWLKIVDVRPRPVKTG
;
A
#
# COMPACT_ATOMS: atom_id res chain seq x y z
N MET A 1 27.28 64.15 -0.24
CA MET A 1 27.15 63.87 1.20
C MET A 1 25.97 62.92 1.35
N ASP A 2 26.15 61.65 1.74
CA ASP A 2 26.41 61.18 3.12
C ASP A 2 25.20 61.49 4.03
N ARG A 3 24.53 60.60 4.78
CA ARG A 3 24.83 59.23 5.24
C ARG A 3 23.57 58.69 5.96
N SER A 4 23.46 57.36 6.06
CA SER A 4 22.88 56.59 7.20
C SER A 4 21.34 56.52 7.38
N ARG A 5 20.70 55.34 7.30
CA ARG A 5 20.67 54.15 8.20
C ARG A 5 19.34 54.19 8.98
N THR A 6 18.44 53.22 8.90
CA THR A 6 18.42 51.87 9.51
C THR A 6 17.08 51.27 9.04
N GLY A 7 16.98 50.09 8.45
CA GLY A 7 17.38 48.78 8.95
C GLY A 7 16.11 48.07 9.42
N ASP A 8 15.66 47.07 8.65
CA ASP A 8 14.96 45.89 9.18
C ASP A 8 15.00 44.80 8.09
N ASP A 9 15.97 43.91 8.29
CA ASP A 9 16.15 42.65 7.59
C ASP A 9 15.09 41.64 8.05
N VAL A 10 14.18 41.24 7.16
CA VAL A 10 13.62 39.88 7.18
C VAL A 10 13.75 39.30 5.78
N VAL A 11 14.69 38.38 5.67
CA VAL A 11 14.98 37.59 4.47
C VAL A 11 13.81 36.63 4.21
N LEU A 12 12.83 37.05 3.40
CA LEU A 12 11.90 36.12 2.76
C LEU A 12 12.52 35.66 1.44
N ARG A 13 13.08 34.45 1.49
CA ARG A 13 13.59 33.73 0.31
C ARG A 13 12.52 33.61 -0.76
N ALA A 14 12.94 33.89 -1.99
CA ALA A 14 12.14 33.82 -3.19
C ALA A 14 11.48 32.44 -3.37
N ILE A 15 10.17 32.43 -3.63
CA ILE A 15 9.49 31.34 -4.33
C ILE A 15 9.07 31.89 -5.70
N PRO A 16 9.69 31.42 -6.79
CA PRO A 16 8.98 31.38 -8.05
C PRO A 16 9.14 30.00 -8.70
N ASN A 17 8.03 29.29 -8.94
CA ASN A 17 7.33 29.42 -10.22
C ASN A 17 6.13 28.48 -10.35
N ARG A 18 5.01 29.09 -10.74
CA ARG A 18 4.03 28.65 -11.75
C ARG A 18 3.56 27.18 -11.78
N LYS A 19 2.33 27.03 -11.28
CA LYS A 19 1.18 26.33 -11.88
C LYS A 19 1.46 25.64 -13.24
N ILE A 20 1.58 24.31 -13.21
CA ILE A 20 1.46 23.49 -14.42
C ILE A 20 -0.01 23.12 -14.55
N ILE A 21 -0.64 23.67 -15.59
CA ILE A 21 -1.91 23.16 -16.13
C ILE A 21 -1.51 22.09 -17.16
N MET A 22 -1.89 20.83 -16.97
CA MET A 22 -1.82 19.80 -18.01
C MET A 22 -3.24 19.29 -18.31
N PRO A 23 -3.68 19.28 -19.58
CA PRO A 23 -4.88 18.55 -19.98
C PRO A 23 -4.56 17.06 -20.22
N GLU A 24 -5.44 16.22 -19.67
CA GLU A 24 -5.93 14.91 -20.14
C GLU A 24 -4.99 13.99 -20.96
N LYS A 25 -4.39 13.01 -20.28
CA LYS A 25 -4.49 11.57 -20.60
C LYS A 25 -3.97 10.77 -19.40
N ALA A 26 -4.81 9.89 -18.87
CA ALA A 26 -4.51 9.04 -17.72
C ALA A 26 -3.29 8.16 -18.00
N SER A 27 -2.11 8.60 -17.57
CA SER A 27 -0.90 7.81 -17.54
C SER A 27 -0.88 7.06 -16.20
N SER A 28 -1.24 5.78 -16.25
CA SER A 28 -1.05 4.81 -15.19
C SER A 28 0.44 4.66 -14.89
N ARG A 29 1.01 5.57 -14.09
CA ARG A 29 2.27 5.33 -13.39
C ARG A 29 1.90 5.08 -11.94
N VAL A 30 1.95 3.82 -11.52
CA VAL A 30 2.22 3.53 -10.11
C VAL A 30 3.54 4.26 -9.82
N PRO A 31 3.58 5.24 -8.91
CA PRO A 31 4.80 6.01 -8.64
C PRO A 31 5.92 5.08 -8.15
N ASP A 32 7.18 5.52 -8.15
CA ASP A 32 8.39 4.84 -7.63
C ASP A 32 8.21 4.32 -6.19
N THR A 33 7.36 3.32 -6.04
CA THR A 33 7.01 2.66 -4.80
C THR A 33 7.94 1.46 -4.70
N PRO A 34 8.57 1.21 -3.55
CA PRO A 34 9.40 0.03 -3.34
C PRO A 34 8.65 -1.23 -3.78
N SER A 35 9.38 -2.22 -4.29
CA SER A 35 8.81 -3.54 -4.59
C SER A 35 8.21 -4.15 -3.34
N ILE A 36 7.06 -4.82 -3.49
CA ILE A 36 6.47 -5.59 -2.40
C ILE A 36 7.29 -6.87 -2.15
N HIS A 37 7.35 -7.30 -0.90
CA HIS A 37 7.95 -8.57 -0.52
C HIS A 37 6.87 -9.65 -0.46
N VAL A 38 7.05 -10.77 -1.14
CA VAL A 38 6.05 -11.85 -1.21
C VAL A 38 6.72 -13.19 -0.94
N LEU A 39 6.01 -14.09 -0.24
CA LEU A 39 6.48 -15.45 -0.05
C LEU A 39 6.39 -16.25 -1.36
N ASP A 40 7.39 -17.08 -1.63
CA ASP A 40 7.41 -18.03 -2.73
C ASP A 40 6.15 -18.92 -2.75
N THR A 41 5.69 -19.36 -1.58
CA THR A 41 4.48 -20.18 -1.42
C THR A 41 3.17 -19.47 -1.74
N ASP A 42 3.16 -18.13 -1.71
CA ASP A 42 1.96 -17.33 -1.97
C ASP A 42 1.93 -16.78 -3.41
N TYR A 43 3.09 -16.55 -4.02
CA TYR A 43 3.21 -15.84 -5.31
C TYR A 43 2.30 -16.43 -6.40
N ASP A 44 2.44 -17.72 -6.69
CA ASP A 44 1.68 -18.39 -7.76
C ASP A 44 0.17 -18.39 -7.47
N ALA A 45 -0.22 -18.56 -6.21
CA ALA A 45 -1.62 -18.57 -5.80
C ALA A 45 -2.25 -17.17 -5.96
N ILE A 46 -1.54 -16.12 -5.55
CA ILE A 46 -2.01 -14.74 -5.70
C ILE A 46 -2.07 -14.36 -7.19
N ALA A 47 -1.06 -14.73 -7.98
CA ALA A 47 -1.04 -14.47 -9.43
C ALA A 47 -2.22 -15.15 -10.13
N ALA A 48 -2.48 -16.43 -9.85
CA ALA A 48 -3.61 -17.16 -10.42
C ALA A 48 -4.95 -16.54 -10.02
N LEU A 49 -5.10 -16.11 -8.77
CA LEU A 49 -6.30 -15.41 -8.29
C LEU A 49 -6.50 -14.07 -8.99
N ALA A 50 -5.45 -13.29 -9.17
CA ALA A 50 -5.53 -12.01 -9.87
C ALA A 50 -5.97 -12.19 -11.33
N ILE A 51 -5.40 -13.17 -12.05
CA ILE A 51 -5.80 -13.52 -13.43
C ILE A 51 -7.28 -13.93 -13.47
N GLN A 52 -7.73 -14.78 -12.55
CA GLN A 52 -9.14 -15.20 -12.50
C GLN A 52 -10.09 -14.02 -12.19
N ALA A 53 -9.62 -13.03 -11.45
CA ALA A 53 -10.39 -11.87 -11.04
C ALA A 53 -10.47 -10.77 -12.11
N GLU A 54 -9.74 -10.85 -13.23
CA GLU A 54 -9.68 -9.79 -14.25
C GLU A 54 -11.05 -9.32 -14.75
N GLN A 55 -12.00 -10.25 -14.92
CA GLN A 55 -13.34 -9.91 -15.40
C GLN A 55 -14.25 -9.33 -14.30
N ALA A 56 -14.15 -9.87 -13.08
CA ALA A 56 -15.05 -9.49 -11.99
C ALA A 56 -14.54 -8.25 -11.22
N GLN A 57 -13.23 -8.06 -11.17
CA GLN A 57 -12.54 -7.03 -10.37
C GLN A 57 -11.28 -6.52 -11.09
N PRO A 58 -11.43 -5.91 -12.28
CA PRO A 58 -10.31 -5.55 -13.15
C PRO A 58 -9.28 -4.64 -12.48
N GLU A 59 -9.72 -3.68 -11.66
CA GLU A 59 -8.81 -2.74 -10.98
C GLU A 59 -7.90 -3.43 -9.95
N VAL A 60 -8.46 -4.34 -9.16
CA VAL A 60 -7.71 -5.09 -8.13
C VAL A 60 -6.77 -6.08 -8.82
N ALA A 61 -7.25 -6.78 -9.84
CA ALA A 61 -6.48 -7.74 -10.62
C ALA A 61 -5.26 -7.07 -11.28
N ALA A 62 -5.48 -5.99 -12.05
CA ALA A 62 -4.43 -5.28 -12.76
C ALA A 62 -3.34 -4.77 -11.80
N LEU A 63 -3.77 -4.28 -10.64
CA LEU A 63 -2.84 -3.81 -9.63
C LEU A 63 -2.05 -4.94 -8.97
N LEU A 64 -2.68 -6.04 -8.56
CA LEU A 64 -1.97 -7.18 -7.99
C LEU A 64 -0.94 -7.74 -8.99
N LEU A 65 -1.32 -7.88 -10.26
CA LEU A 65 -0.41 -8.33 -11.32
C LEU A 65 0.77 -7.36 -11.51
N ALA A 66 0.53 -6.06 -11.48
CA ALA A 66 1.57 -5.05 -11.60
C ALA A 66 2.56 -5.08 -10.42
N GLU A 67 2.04 -5.28 -9.21
CA GLU A 67 2.86 -5.41 -7.99
C GLU A 67 3.65 -6.72 -7.96
N LEU A 68 3.02 -7.83 -8.32
CA LEU A 68 3.68 -9.14 -8.40
C LEU A 68 4.79 -9.15 -9.46
N ALA A 69 4.59 -8.51 -10.62
CA ALA A 69 5.57 -8.46 -11.70
C ALA A 69 6.93 -7.83 -11.31
N ARG A 70 6.96 -7.07 -10.22
CA ARG A 70 8.16 -6.42 -9.69
C ARG A 70 8.48 -6.84 -8.25
N ALA A 71 7.75 -7.82 -7.71
CA ALA A 71 7.89 -8.25 -6.32
C ALA A 71 9.25 -8.88 -6.04
N GLU A 72 9.77 -8.65 -4.83
CA GLU A 72 10.87 -9.43 -4.29
C GLU A 72 10.29 -10.71 -3.69
N VAL A 73 10.69 -11.87 -4.20
CA VAL A 73 10.18 -13.17 -3.76
C VAL A 73 11.14 -13.77 -2.73
N HIS A 74 10.60 -14.16 -1.58
CA HIS A 74 11.36 -14.65 -0.44
C HIS A 74 10.91 -16.05 -0.03
N SER A 75 11.85 -16.83 0.50
CA SER A 75 11.49 -17.96 1.35
C SER A 75 10.93 -17.45 2.68
N HIS A 76 10.27 -18.32 3.45
CA HIS A 76 9.84 -17.96 4.82
C HIS A 76 10.98 -17.50 5.74
N ALA A 77 12.19 -18.05 5.55
CA ALA A 77 13.34 -17.70 6.38
C ALA A 77 13.93 -16.33 6.02
N ASP A 78 13.73 -15.88 4.78
CA ASP A 78 14.34 -14.66 4.23
C ASP A 78 13.35 -13.50 4.11
N LEU A 79 12.06 -13.72 4.44
CA LEU A 79 11.06 -12.66 4.43
C LEU A 79 11.42 -11.60 5.48
N PRO A 80 11.45 -10.30 5.13
CA PRO A 80 11.72 -9.25 6.10
C PRO A 80 10.73 -9.31 7.26
N PRO A 81 11.19 -9.13 8.52
CA PRO A 81 10.32 -9.25 9.69
C PRO A 81 9.19 -8.22 9.63
N HIS A 82 8.03 -8.57 10.18
CA HIS A 82 6.83 -7.73 10.19
C HIS A 82 6.34 -7.32 8.79
N THR A 83 6.63 -8.11 7.76
CA THR A 83 6.03 -8.00 6.43
C THR A 83 4.68 -8.71 6.40
N VAL A 84 3.68 -8.07 5.81
CA VAL A 84 2.36 -8.68 5.60
C VAL A 84 2.49 -9.79 4.55
N ALA A 85 2.22 -11.02 4.97
CA ALA A 85 2.01 -12.18 4.11
C ALA A 85 0.55 -12.66 4.21
N MET A 86 0.16 -13.66 3.41
CA MET A 86 -1.14 -14.30 3.59
C MET A 86 -1.28 -14.87 5.01
N HIS A 87 -2.51 -14.80 5.54
CA HIS A 87 -2.88 -15.15 6.91
C HIS A 87 -2.18 -14.34 8.02
N SER A 88 -1.55 -13.21 7.69
CA SER A 88 -1.03 -12.29 8.69
C SER A 88 -2.16 -11.52 9.36
N MET A 89 -2.03 -11.31 10.67
CA MET A 89 -2.84 -10.35 11.41
C MET A 89 -2.21 -8.96 11.32
N VAL A 90 -2.92 -8.02 10.73
CA VAL A 90 -2.43 -6.68 10.42
C VAL A 90 -3.22 -5.64 11.19
N GLU A 91 -2.53 -4.83 11.99
CA GLU A 91 -3.09 -3.60 12.53
C GLU A 91 -2.68 -2.42 11.65
N PHE A 92 -3.66 -1.60 11.24
CA PHE A 92 -3.40 -0.39 10.49
C PHE A 92 -4.33 0.75 10.89
N PHE A 93 -3.83 1.98 10.78
CA PHE A 93 -4.64 3.18 10.91
C PHE A 93 -5.21 3.59 9.56
N ASP A 94 -6.53 3.73 9.50
CA ASP A 94 -7.26 4.15 8.33
C ASP A 94 -7.64 5.63 8.45
N LYS A 95 -6.91 6.51 7.78
CA LYS A 95 -7.15 7.96 7.87
C LYS A 95 -8.53 8.35 7.34
N GLY A 96 -9.06 7.62 6.36
CA GLY A 96 -10.40 7.89 5.83
C GLY A 96 -11.51 7.61 6.84
N ARG A 97 -11.27 6.72 7.81
CA ARG A 97 -12.20 6.41 8.91
C ARG A 97 -11.81 7.06 10.24
N GLY A 98 -10.58 7.54 10.37
CA GLY A 98 -10.01 8.03 11.63
C GLY A 98 -9.88 6.93 12.69
N ALA A 99 -9.69 5.67 12.30
CA ALA A 99 -9.73 4.52 13.21
C ALA A 99 -8.62 3.50 12.95
N HIS A 100 -8.15 2.87 14.03
CA HIS A 100 -7.36 1.64 13.97
C HIS A 100 -8.26 0.47 13.60
N ARG A 101 -7.74 -0.42 12.74
CA ARG A 101 -8.40 -1.68 12.37
C ARG A 101 -7.39 -2.81 12.45
N THR A 102 -7.85 -3.94 12.96
CA THR A 102 -7.08 -5.18 12.99
C THR A 102 -7.81 -6.19 12.13
N VAL A 103 -7.13 -6.74 11.13
CA VAL A 103 -7.71 -7.70 10.18
C VAL A 103 -6.75 -8.86 9.92
N GLU A 104 -7.30 -10.01 9.55
CA GLU A 104 -6.52 -11.10 8.95
C GLU A 104 -6.56 -10.94 7.42
N LEU A 105 -5.41 -10.92 6.75
CA LEU A 105 -5.35 -10.96 5.28
C LEU A 105 -5.53 -12.41 4.83
N VAL A 106 -6.56 -12.72 4.04
CA VAL A 106 -6.92 -14.10 3.69
C VAL A 106 -7.23 -14.27 2.21
N TYR A 107 -7.36 -15.52 1.77
CA TYR A 107 -7.82 -15.85 0.43
C TYR A 107 -9.33 -15.62 0.28
N PRO A 108 -9.86 -15.43 -0.95
CA PRO A 108 -11.28 -15.09 -1.16
C PRO A 108 -12.28 -16.04 -0.49
N GLN A 109 -11.96 -17.35 -0.46
CA GLN A 109 -12.81 -18.39 0.09
C GLN A 109 -12.91 -18.34 1.63
N GLU A 110 -11.98 -17.65 2.29
CA GLU A 110 -11.88 -17.53 3.74
C GLU A 110 -12.38 -16.16 4.24
N ALA A 111 -12.80 -15.28 3.33
CA ALA A 111 -13.18 -13.91 3.63
C ALA A 111 -14.45 -13.87 4.47
N ASP A 112 -14.38 -13.14 5.58
CA ASP A 112 -15.47 -12.99 6.54
C ASP A 112 -15.27 -11.65 7.28
N ILE A 113 -16.04 -10.65 6.89
CA ILE A 113 -15.92 -9.30 7.43
C ILE A 113 -16.28 -9.26 8.92
N GLU A 114 -17.25 -10.08 9.35
CA GLU A 114 -17.68 -10.13 10.76
C GLU A 114 -16.60 -10.74 11.65
N ALA A 115 -15.86 -11.72 11.11
CA ALA A 115 -14.68 -12.29 11.77
C ALA A 115 -13.39 -11.45 11.59
N GLY A 116 -13.45 -10.28 10.94
CA GLY A 116 -12.29 -9.43 10.69
C GLY A 116 -11.32 -9.97 9.62
N LYS A 117 -11.78 -10.88 8.75
CA LYS A 117 -10.99 -11.46 7.66
C LYS A 117 -11.26 -10.74 6.35
N ILE A 118 -10.22 -10.16 5.78
CA ILE A 118 -10.29 -9.41 4.52
C ILE A 118 -9.58 -10.19 3.41
N SER A 119 -10.27 -10.39 2.29
CA SER A 119 -9.69 -11.00 1.09
C SER A 119 -8.60 -10.12 0.48
N ILE A 120 -7.53 -10.75 -0.01
CA ILE A 120 -6.54 -10.13 -0.90
C ILE A 120 -7.18 -9.53 -2.16
N LEU A 121 -8.31 -10.07 -2.63
CA LEU A 121 -9.11 -9.52 -3.73
C LEU A 121 -10.04 -8.38 -3.27
N THR A 122 -9.55 -7.53 -2.38
CA THR A 122 -10.20 -6.25 -2.07
C THR A 122 -9.15 -5.16 -2.23
N LEU A 123 -9.59 -3.92 -2.50
CA LEU A 123 -8.66 -2.78 -2.59
C LEU A 123 -7.79 -2.65 -1.33
N VAL A 124 -8.34 -2.92 -0.14
CA VAL A 124 -7.56 -2.88 1.10
C VAL A 124 -6.61 -4.08 1.16
N GLY A 125 -7.07 -5.29 0.89
CA GLY A 125 -6.22 -6.50 0.94
C GLY A 125 -5.04 -6.43 -0.01
N ALA A 126 -5.26 -6.01 -1.26
CA ALA A 126 -4.21 -5.81 -2.25
C ALA A 126 -3.23 -4.68 -1.88
N ALA A 127 -3.67 -3.69 -1.10
CA ALA A 127 -2.80 -2.63 -0.61
C ALA A 127 -1.94 -3.08 0.59
N LEU A 128 -2.38 -4.10 1.32
CA LEU A 128 -1.69 -4.58 2.53
C LEU A 128 -0.56 -5.56 2.20
N ILE A 129 -0.72 -6.42 1.20
CA ILE A 129 0.24 -7.49 0.89
C ILE A 129 1.66 -6.93 0.67
N GLY A 130 2.64 -7.55 1.32
CA GLY A 130 4.06 -7.20 1.21
C GLY A 130 4.48 -5.89 1.88
N MET A 131 3.57 -5.20 2.58
CA MET A 131 3.90 -4.00 3.34
C MET A 131 4.51 -4.36 4.71
N ALA A 132 5.44 -3.54 5.19
CA ALA A 132 6.04 -3.72 6.52
C ALA A 132 5.40 -2.82 7.59
N ALA A 133 5.43 -3.26 8.85
CA ALA A 133 5.05 -2.41 9.99
C ALA A 133 5.82 -1.07 9.99
N GLY A 134 5.13 0.02 10.34
CA GLY A 134 5.67 1.38 10.33
C GLY A 134 5.59 2.10 8.97
N THR A 135 5.33 1.38 7.87
CA THR A 135 5.16 1.98 6.54
C THR A 135 3.78 2.62 6.37
N SER A 136 3.65 3.47 5.36
CA SER A 136 2.39 4.09 4.99
C SER A 136 2.17 4.00 3.50
N ILE A 137 0.93 3.78 3.10
CA ILE A 137 0.53 3.60 1.71
C ILE A 137 -0.54 4.62 1.35
N MET A 138 -0.41 5.15 0.14
CA MET A 138 -1.42 5.95 -0.51
C MET A 138 -2.10 5.07 -1.55
N TRP A 139 -3.39 4.79 -1.36
CA TRP A 139 -4.10 3.83 -2.18
C TRP A 139 -5.44 4.37 -2.67
N PRO A 140 -5.85 4.14 -3.92
CA PRO A 140 -7.16 4.56 -4.38
C PRO A 140 -8.29 3.91 -3.57
N ASP A 141 -9.28 4.70 -3.16
CA ASP A 141 -10.55 4.22 -2.65
C ASP A 141 -11.49 3.81 -3.80
N ARG A 142 -12.72 3.38 -3.48
CA ARG A 142 -13.72 2.97 -4.47
C ARG A 142 -14.18 4.12 -5.41
N GLU A 143 -13.90 5.37 -5.04
CA GLU A 143 -14.20 6.57 -5.83
C GLU A 143 -12.92 7.10 -6.52
N GLY A 144 -11.81 6.37 -6.47
CA GLY A 144 -10.51 6.76 -7.03
C GLY A 144 -9.75 7.80 -6.21
N ARG A 145 -10.23 8.17 -5.02
CA ARG A 145 -9.53 9.13 -4.14
C ARG A 145 -8.44 8.43 -3.36
N SER A 146 -7.34 9.13 -3.14
CA SER A 146 -6.24 8.62 -2.32
C SER A 146 -6.65 8.43 -0.85
N ARG A 147 -6.74 7.18 -0.42
CA ARG A 147 -6.87 6.73 0.96
C ARG A 147 -5.48 6.44 1.52
N TRP A 148 -5.19 7.04 2.66
CA TRP A 148 -3.94 6.80 3.37
C TRP A 148 -4.13 5.76 4.46
N LEU A 149 -3.31 4.72 4.44
CA LEU A 149 -3.23 3.71 5.50
C LEU A 149 -1.81 3.70 6.09
N LYS A 150 -1.68 3.53 7.40
CA LYS A 150 -0.40 3.28 8.07
C LYS A 150 -0.42 1.92 8.74
N ILE A 151 0.56 1.08 8.39
CA ILE A 151 0.72 -0.22 9.05
C ILE A 151 1.32 0.04 10.42
N VAL A 152 0.62 -0.40 11.45
CA VAL A 152 1.00 -0.23 12.85
C VAL A 152 1.75 -1.45 13.33
N ASP A 153 1.18 -2.64 13.12
CA ASP A 153 1.77 -3.91 13.53
C ASP A 153 1.41 -5.01 12.53
N VAL A 154 2.30 -5.99 12.40
CA VAL A 154 2.11 -7.18 11.59
C VAL A 154 2.54 -8.38 12.41
N ARG A 155 1.58 -9.28 12.64
CA ARG A 155 1.79 -10.56 13.32
C ARG A 155 1.65 -11.66 12.27
N PRO A 156 2.75 -12.33 11.88
CA PRO A 156 2.70 -13.40 10.90
C PRO A 156 1.88 -14.58 11.43
N ARG A 157 1.39 -15.41 10.50
CA ARG A 157 0.76 -16.68 10.87
C ARG A 157 1.75 -17.50 11.71
N PRO A 158 1.31 -18.11 12.82
CA PRO A 158 2.15 -19.06 13.55
C PRO A 158 2.58 -20.19 12.61
N VAL A 159 3.89 -20.32 12.38
CA VAL A 159 4.44 -21.46 11.63
C VAL A 159 4.20 -22.70 12.48
N LYS A 160 3.52 -23.71 11.93
CA LYS A 160 3.44 -25.01 12.59
C LYS A 160 4.84 -25.63 12.50
N THR A 161 5.61 -25.57 13.58
CA THR A 161 6.82 -26.37 13.70
C THR A 161 6.38 -27.83 13.83
N GLY A 162 6.63 -28.61 12.78
CA GLY A 162 6.49 -30.07 12.78
C GLY A 162 7.62 -30.74 13.53
#